data_AF-A0A6I2UHY6-F1
#
_entry.id   AF-A0A6I2UHY6-F1
#
_cell.length_a   1.000
_cell.length_b   1.000
_cell.length_c   1.000
_cell.angle_alpha   90.00
_cell.angle_beta   90.00
_cell.angle_gamma   90.00
#
_symmetry.space_group_name_H-M   'P 1'
#
loop_
_entity.id
_entity.type
_entity.pdbx_description
1 polymer ?
#
loop_
_entity_poly.entity_id
_entity_poly.type
_entity_poly.pdbx_seq_one_letter_code
_entity_poly.pdbx_strand_id
1 'polypeptide(L)'
;MFSNQRYISSSVDDLPVKTQLFLWHLIDSMPASVAKTPEQFFDLSVAMMNGKPVQRIEHYQKIPAFEQVVFMETDGSIFECKLTACDTGTISLLARE
;
A
#
# COMPACT_ATOMS: atom_id res chain seq x y z
N MET A 1 -2.03 -15.62 3.23
CA MET A 1 -1.32 -14.51 3.92
C MET A 1 -2.15 -13.25 3.71
N PHE A 2 -2.32 -12.40 4.73
CA PHE A 2 -3.24 -11.24 4.73
C PHE A 2 -4.74 -11.56 4.68
N SER A 3 -5.13 -12.78 5.09
CA SER A 3 -6.53 -13.20 5.25
C SER A 3 -7.07 -12.96 6.67
N ASN A 4 -6.24 -12.38 7.54
CA ASN A 4 -6.57 -12.06 8.93
C ASN A 4 -7.36 -10.76 9.02
N GLN A 5 -7.82 -10.42 10.23
CA GLN A 5 -8.37 -9.09 10.49
C GLN A 5 -7.30 -8.03 10.21
N ARG A 6 -7.69 -7.02 9.43
CA ARG A 6 -6.85 -5.91 9.00
C ARG A 6 -7.03 -4.72 9.91
N TYR A 7 -5.92 -4.15 10.33
CA TYR A 7 -5.84 -3.00 11.19
C TYR A 7 -4.94 -1.94 10.57
N ILE A 8 -5.18 -0.69 10.95
CA ILE A 8 -4.38 0.45 10.53
C ILE A 8 -3.87 1.11 11.80
N SER A 9 -2.58 1.43 11.82
CA SER A 9 -1.97 2.19 12.90
C SER A 9 -2.48 3.63 12.90
N SER A 10 -2.55 4.26 14.07
CA SER A 10 -2.84 5.69 14.17
C SER A 10 -1.86 6.56 13.38
N SER A 11 -0.67 6.04 13.04
CA SER A 11 0.29 6.70 12.17
C SER A 11 -0.10 6.78 10.70
N VAL A 12 -1.23 6.18 10.29
CA VAL A 12 -1.73 6.13 8.90
C VAL A 12 -3.19 6.64 8.82
N ASP A 13 -3.77 7.03 9.95
CA ASP A 13 -5.19 7.45 10.06
C ASP A 13 -5.48 8.76 9.28
N ASP A 14 -4.44 9.52 8.96
CA ASP A 14 -4.52 10.72 8.12
C ASP A 14 -4.73 10.41 6.63
N LEU A 15 -4.48 9.17 6.19
CA LEU A 15 -4.76 8.77 4.81
C LEU A 15 -6.27 8.63 4.58
N PRO A 16 -6.79 9.06 3.41
CA PRO A 16 -8.17 8.82 3.05
C PRO A 16 -8.51 7.33 3.09
N VAL A 17 -9.69 6.98 3.61
CA VAL A 17 -10.16 5.59 3.70
C VAL A 17 -10.08 4.86 2.34
N LYS A 18 -10.36 5.57 1.23
CA LYS A 18 -10.21 5.03 -0.13
C LYS A 18 -8.77 4.58 -0.42
N THR A 19 -7.78 5.39 -0.05
CA THR A 19 -6.36 5.05 -0.18
C THR A 19 -6.02 3.86 0.71
N GLN A 20 -6.46 3.88 1.97
CA GLN A 20 -6.23 2.77 2.91
C GLN A 20 -6.76 1.43 2.38
N LEU A 21 -8.00 1.40 1.89
CA LEU A 21 -8.62 0.22 1.29
C LEU A 21 -7.90 -0.22 0.01
N PHE A 22 -7.43 0.73 -0.78
CA PHE A 22 -6.71 0.44 -2.02
C PHE A 22 -5.35 -0.20 -1.76
N LEU A 23 -4.61 0.23 -0.74
CA LEU A 23 -3.35 -0.41 -0.35
C LEU A 23 -3.55 -1.88 0.00
N TRP A 24 -4.61 -2.19 0.75
CA TRP A 24 -4.98 -3.58 1.02
C TRP A 24 -5.37 -4.36 -0.24
N HIS A 25 -6.12 -3.73 -1.13
CA HIS A 25 -6.48 -4.33 -2.41
C HIS A 25 -5.24 -4.68 -3.26
N LEU A 26 -4.20 -3.84 -3.26
CA LEU A 26 -2.96 -4.12 -3.99
C LEU A 26 -2.23 -5.37 -3.49
N ILE A 27 -2.35 -5.69 -2.20
CA ILE A 27 -1.86 -6.96 -1.64
C ILE A 27 -2.73 -8.11 -2.13
N ASP A 28 -4.05 -7.98 -2.05
CA ASP A 28 -4.98 -9.02 -2.50
C ASP A 28 -4.82 -9.34 -3.99
N SER A 29 -4.59 -8.32 -4.81
CA SER A 29 -4.47 -8.41 -6.25
C SER A 29 -3.10 -8.89 -6.74
N MET A 30 -2.14 -9.15 -5.85
CA MET A 30 -0.85 -9.70 -6.27
C MET A 30 -1.05 -11.01 -7.03
N PRO A 31 -0.32 -11.24 -8.14
CA PRO A 31 -0.47 -12.44 -8.95
C PRO A 31 -0.33 -13.72 -8.11
N ALA A 32 -1.16 -14.73 -8.39
CA ALA A 32 -1.12 -16.00 -7.66
C ALA A 32 0.23 -16.74 -7.79
N SER A 33 1.01 -16.44 -8.83
CA SER A 33 2.36 -16.95 -9.05
C SER A 33 3.42 -16.32 -8.12
N VAL A 34 3.11 -15.18 -7.49
CA VAL A 34 4.00 -14.49 -6.55
C VAL A 34 3.68 -14.96 -5.13
N ALA A 35 4.63 -15.64 -4.48
CA ALA A 35 4.48 -16.00 -3.09
C ALA A 35 4.58 -14.74 -2.21
N LYS A 36 3.46 -14.39 -1.58
CA LYS A 36 3.37 -13.25 -0.65
C LYS A 36 4.26 -13.47 0.57
N THR A 37 5.01 -12.44 0.96
CA THR A 37 5.76 -12.38 2.22
C THR A 37 4.98 -11.70 3.33
N PRO A 38 5.30 -11.98 4.61
CA PRO A 38 4.63 -11.34 5.75
C PRO A 38 4.75 -9.82 5.76
N GLU A 39 5.78 -9.27 5.11
CA GLU A 39 6.00 -7.84 4.95
C GLU A 39 5.72 -7.43 3.50
N GLN A 40 4.94 -6.36 3.32
CA GLN A 40 4.68 -5.69 2.05
C GLN A 40 4.96 -4.20 2.24
N PHE A 41 5.65 -3.58 1.29
CA PHE A 41 6.11 -2.20 1.40
C PHE A 41 5.39 -1.31 0.39
N PHE A 42 5.11 -0.08 0.80
CA PHE A 42 4.51 0.93 -0.05
C PHE A 42 5.29 2.24 0.05
N ASP A 43 5.62 2.82 -1.10
CA ASP A 43 6.12 4.20 -1.20
C ASP A 43 5.06 5.06 -1.89
N LEU A 44 4.48 5.98 -1.12
CA LEU A 44 3.51 6.96 -1.62
C LEU A 44 4.27 8.23 -1.96
N SER A 45 4.09 8.72 -3.19
CA SER A 45 4.72 9.93 -3.71
C SER A 45 3.79 10.71 -4.64
N VAL A 46 4.10 11.99 -4.88
CA VAL A 46 3.44 12.79 -5.92
C VAL A 46 4.02 12.49 -7.30
N ALA A 47 3.17 12.37 -8.31
CA ALA A 47 3.57 12.38 -9.72
C ALA A 47 2.70 13.37 -10.52
N MET A 48 3.18 13.79 -11.68
CA MET A 48 2.43 14.65 -12.61
C MET A 48 1.99 13.84 -13.83
N MET A 49 0.69 13.76 -14.08
CA MET A 49 0.12 13.15 -15.29
C MET A 49 -0.77 14.16 -16.01
N ASN A 50 -0.47 14.44 -17.27
CA ASN A 50 -1.20 15.43 -18.08
C ASN A 50 -1.37 16.80 -17.39
N GLY A 51 -0.33 17.25 -16.66
CA GLY A 51 -0.33 18.52 -15.94
C GLY A 51 -1.14 18.54 -14.64
N LYS A 52 -1.69 17.41 -14.21
CA LYS A 52 -2.40 17.26 -12.92
C LYS A 52 -1.57 16.42 -11.95
N PRO A 53 -1.57 16.77 -10.65
CA PRO A 53 -0.88 15.97 -9.66
C PRO A 53 -1.73 14.72 -9.35
N VAL A 54 -1.08 13.56 -9.31
CA VAL A 54 -1.67 12.25 -9.01
C VAL A 54 -0.87 11.57 -7.92
N GLN A 55 -1.51 10.69 -7.15
CA GLN A 55 -0.83 9.87 -6.16
C GLN A 55 -0.14 8.70 -6.88
N ARG A 56 1.19 8.66 -6.85
CA ARG A 56 1.97 7.48 -7.21
C ARG A 56 2.07 6.58 -5.97
N ILE A 57 1.82 5.29 -6.17
CA ILE A 57 1.97 4.26 -5.15
C ILE A 57 2.84 3.16 -5.75
N GLU A 58 4.02 2.96 -5.16
CA GLU A 58 4.89 1.84 -5.48
C GLU A 58 4.72 0.77 -4.40
N HIS A 59 4.23 -0.40 -4.78
CA HIS A 59 4.02 -1.55 -3.89
C HIS A 59 5.04 -2.64 -4.24
N TYR A 60 5.83 -3.07 -3.25
CA TYR A 60 6.88 -4.06 -3.47
C TYR A 60 7.10 -5.01 -2.29
N GLN A 61 7.72 -6.15 -2.57
CA GLN A 61 8.32 -7.06 -1.58
C GLN A 61 9.71 -7.51 -2.04
N LYS A 62 10.58 -7.84 -1.08
CA LYS A 62 12.01 -8.10 -1.34
C LYS A 62 12.28 -9.47 -1.94
N ILE A 63 11.83 -10.56 -1.29
CA ILE A 63 12.11 -11.95 -1.70
C ILE A 63 10.90 -12.84 -1.41
N PRO A 64 10.28 -13.49 -2.41
CA PRO A 64 10.57 -13.33 -3.84
C PRO A 64 10.31 -11.89 -4.29
N ALA A 65 11.10 -11.40 -5.24
CA ALA A 65 10.97 -10.03 -5.70
C ALA A 65 9.63 -9.81 -6.41
N PHE A 66 8.94 -8.75 -6.04
CA PHE A 66 7.75 -8.27 -6.72
C PHE A 66 7.66 -6.76 -6.55
N GLU A 67 7.22 -6.08 -7.60
CA GLU A 67 7.03 -4.64 -7.64
C GLU A 67 5.85 -4.33 -8.58
N GLN A 68 5.04 -3.35 -8.20
CA GLN A 68 4.06 -2.73 -9.07
C GLN A 68 3.96 -1.24 -8.75
N VAL A 69 3.80 -0.43 -9.79
CA VAL A 69 3.55 1.01 -9.65
C VAL A 69 2.16 1.30 -10.18
N VAL A 70 1.35 1.98 -9.36
CA VAL A 70 0.00 2.39 -9.72
C VAL A 70 -0.17 3.89 -9.47
N PHE A 71 -1.06 4.49 -10.26
CA PHE A 71 -1.40 5.90 -10.16
C PHE A 71 -2.86 6.03 -9.78
N MET A 72 -3.14 6.81 -8.75
CA MET A 72 -4.48 7.09 -8.27
C MET A 72 -4.80 8.57 -8.47
N GLU A 73 -5.94 8.84 -9.11
CA GLU A 73 -6.52 10.18 -9.07
C GLU A 73 -6.89 10.52 -7.63
N THR A 74 -6.42 11.67 -7.18
CA THR A 74 -6.67 12.19 -5.84
C THR A 74 -7.73 13.28 -5.94
N ASP A 75 -8.71 13.17 -5.05
CA ASP A 75 -9.82 14.13 -4.93
C ASP A 75 -9.44 15.27 -3.95
N GLY A 76 -8.18 15.33 -3.50
CA GLY A 76 -7.71 16.23 -2.44
C GLY A 76 -6.21 16.16 -2.20
N SER A 77 -5.81 15.88 -0.96
CA SER A 77 -4.40 15.86 -0.53
C SER A 77 -3.61 14.73 -1.19
N ILE A 78 -2.32 15.01 -1.42
CA ILE A 78 -1.32 14.01 -1.83
C ILE A 78 -0.45 13.70 -0.63
N PHE A 79 -0.11 12.44 -0.47
CA PHE A 79 0.67 11.96 0.66
C PHE A 79 2.01 11.46 0.17
N GLU A 80 3.05 11.87 0.91
CA GLU A 80 4.42 11.42 0.70
C GLU A 80 4.86 10.68 1.96
N CYS A 81 4.85 9.35 1.91
CA CYS A 81 5.25 8.53 3.05
C CYS A 81 5.54 7.09 2.65
N LYS A 82 6.35 6.43 3.47
CA LYS A 82 6.59 4.99 3.39
C LYS A 82 5.73 4.26 4.38
N LEU A 83 5.11 3.17 3.93
CA LEU A 83 4.25 2.34 4.74
C LEU A 83 4.70 0.89 4.62
N THR A 84 4.49 0.13 5.69
CA THR A 84 4.66 -1.31 5.70
C THR A 84 3.36 -1.96 6.15
N ALA A 85 2.92 -2.99 5.43
CA ALA A 85 1.90 -3.92 5.88
C ALA A 85 2.56 -5.22 6.37
N CYS A 86 2.32 -5.56 7.63
CA CYS A 86 2.86 -6.75 8.28
C CYS A 86 1.73 -7.72 8.64
N ASP A 87 1.87 -8.99 8.27
CA ASP A 87 1.00 -10.09 8.73
C ASP A 87 1.73 -10.94 9.77
N THR A 88 1.18 -11.03 10.98
CA THR A 88 1.76 -11.80 12.09
C THR A 88 1.25 -13.25 12.13
N GLY A 89 0.44 -13.67 11.15
CA GLY A 89 -0.34 -14.90 11.21
C GLY A 89 -1.62 -14.80 12.05
N THR A 90 -1.77 -13.75 12.88
CA THR A 90 -2.99 -13.49 13.69
C THR A 90 -3.72 -12.22 13.24
N ILE A 91 -2.96 -11.16 12.97
CA ILE A 91 -3.49 -9.89 12.47
C ILE A 91 -2.64 -9.41 11.29
N SER A 92 -3.23 -8.54 10.48
CA SER A 92 -2.49 -7.77 9.48
C SER A 92 -2.54 -6.30 9.88
N LEU A 93 -1.40 -5.62 9.95
CA LEU A 93 -1.30 -4.21 10.36
C LEU A 93 -0.63 -3.40 9.26
N LEU A 94 -1.26 -2.31 8.84
CA LEU A 94 -0.64 -1.26 8.01
C LEU A 94 -0.16 -0.13 8.92
N ALA A 95 1.12 0.22 8.81
CA ALA A 95 1.74 1.29 9.58
C ALA A 95 2.71 2.10 8.73
N ARG A 96 2.89 3.38 9.09
CA ARG A 96 3.94 4.24 8.55
C ARG A 96 5.30 3.82 9.13
N GLU A 97 6.34 3.81 8.30
CA GLU A 97 7.73 3.60 8.74
C GLU A 97 8.21 4.71 9.68
#